data_AF-A0ABD2NDS2-F1
#
_entry.id   AF-A0ABD2NDS2-F1
#
_cell.length_a   1.000
_cell.length_b   1.000
_cell.length_c   1.000
_cell.angle_alpha   90.00
_cell.angle_beta   90.00
_cell.angle_gamma   90.00
#
_symmetry.space_group_name_H-M   'P 1'
#
loop_
_entity.id
_entity.type
_entity.pdbx_description
1 polymer ?
#
loop_
_entity_poly.entity_id
_entity_poly.type
_entity_poly.pdbx_seq_one_letter_code
_entity_poly.pdbx_strand_id
1 'polypeptide(L)'
;MVLVWMEFIWNSYLNRRQFEKVLQTTELPREIRNIMPPPIFRVSREYTLSSLDFHLAKNVVAVTFSSFIIYGDYMAKIWTYAQAKNSYGDETTTSCIWLGLLGTLTALVDLPFDIYQTLVLKRSFGLTLMTPKIFFKDQIYEFLISQILSISMAAIIIVVLQYTGRYLFMSFWFFCCVALSVHSTLASVIRSPNKNEIIQHPSDELRQKIENLCNELNFPLERVEILLYDSSMDEHNSIFYYGLFTKNIVLSANILPIPQLAHNLKEDEILALLIHQLGHWYNNHTMKKMFVILILLSMWFYIFICFFEKKIVYESFGFHDSQPVLVGILITIQYVMLPYNVLVVFLLISLSRRFEFEADAFSIGLGMSESLKKALIDTYIASINFPVLDDVYSKHIFYQPSLLERIQHLNTFS
;
A
#
# COMPACT_ATOMS: atom_id res chain seq x y z
N MET A 1 12.30 -22.55 -1.10
CA MET A 1 12.54 -22.29 -2.53
C MET A 1 11.31 -22.45 -3.40
N VAL A 2 10.66 -23.63 -3.43
CA VAL A 2 9.50 -23.86 -4.31
C VAL A 2 8.41 -22.79 -4.16
N LEU A 3 8.05 -22.40 -2.92
CA LEU A 3 7.04 -21.36 -2.67
C LEU A 3 7.40 -19.99 -3.26
N VAL A 4 8.68 -19.59 -3.22
CA VAL A 4 9.16 -18.33 -3.81
C VAL A 4 9.00 -18.36 -5.33
N TRP A 5 9.32 -19.49 -5.97
CA TRP A 5 9.10 -19.68 -7.40
C TRP A 5 7.61 -19.73 -7.76
N MET A 6 6.76 -20.35 -6.94
CA MET A 6 5.31 -20.35 -7.17
C MET A 6 4.74 -18.93 -7.12
N GLU A 7 5.12 -18.12 -6.13
CA GLU A 7 4.74 -16.71 -6.05
C GLU A 7 5.22 -15.92 -7.26
N PHE A 8 6.49 -16.10 -7.65
CA PHE A 8 7.05 -15.45 -8.84
C PHE A 8 6.27 -15.83 -10.12
N ILE A 9 5.98 -17.12 -10.33
CA ILE A 9 5.22 -17.61 -11.49
C ILE A 9 3.82 -17.01 -11.48
N TRP A 10 3.15 -16.98 -10.33
CA TRP A 10 1.83 -16.39 -10.18
C TRP A 10 1.82 -14.89 -10.52
N ASN A 11 2.75 -14.12 -9.94
CA ASN A 11 2.87 -12.69 -10.23
C ASN A 11 3.26 -12.42 -11.69
N SER A 12 4.09 -13.27 -12.28
CA SER A 12 4.45 -13.19 -13.71
C SER A 12 3.27 -13.49 -14.62
N TYR A 13 2.44 -14.47 -14.25
CA TYR A 13 1.19 -14.77 -14.96
C TYR A 13 0.21 -13.59 -14.90
N LEU A 14 0.02 -13.00 -13.72
CA LEU A 14 -0.81 -11.80 -13.56
C LEU A 14 -0.28 -10.62 -14.40
N ASN A 15 1.02 -10.34 -14.32
CA ASN A 15 1.67 -9.30 -15.11
C ASN A 15 1.47 -9.55 -16.62
N ARG A 16 1.67 -10.77 -17.10
CA ARG A 16 1.49 -11.13 -18.51
C ARG A 16 0.07 -10.89 -19.00
N ARG A 17 -0.94 -11.25 -18.21
CA ARG A 17 -2.35 -10.98 -18.54
C ARG A 17 -2.62 -9.49 -18.70
N GLN A 18 -2.14 -8.70 -17.74
CA GLN A 18 -2.27 -7.24 -17.81
C GLN A 18 -1.55 -6.69 -19.04
N PHE A 19 -0.34 -7.17 -19.33
CA PHE A 19 0.43 -6.76 -20.50
C PHE A 19 -0.34 -7.03 -21.80
N GLU A 20 -0.88 -8.24 -21.97
CA GLU A 20 -1.68 -8.59 -23.15
C GLU A 20 -2.95 -7.74 -23.26
N LYS A 21 -3.61 -7.46 -22.13
CA LYS A 21 -4.79 -6.60 -22.09
C LYS A 21 -4.47 -5.17 -22.54
N VAL A 22 -3.37 -4.60 -22.06
CA VAL A 22 -2.91 -3.26 -22.43
C VAL A 22 -2.50 -3.23 -23.90
N LEU A 23 -1.84 -4.29 -24.39
CA LEU A 23 -1.44 -4.41 -25.79
C LEU A 23 -2.65 -4.42 -26.74
N GLN A 24 -3.69 -5.21 -26.41
CA GLN A 24 -4.91 -5.32 -27.20
C GLN A 24 -5.79 -4.06 -27.15
N THR A 25 -5.71 -3.30 -26.06
CA THR A 25 -6.51 -2.08 -25.88
C THR A 25 -5.87 -0.90 -26.62
N THR A 26 -6.10 -0.82 -27.92
CA THR A 26 -5.62 0.29 -28.77
C THR A 26 -6.57 1.48 -28.83
N GLU A 27 -7.84 1.27 -28.48
CA GLU A 27 -8.86 2.30 -28.42
C GLU A 27 -9.45 2.41 -27.01
N LEU A 28 -9.91 3.61 -26.67
CA LEU A 28 -10.63 3.85 -25.42
C LEU A 28 -11.99 3.12 -25.41
N PRO A 29 -12.36 2.47 -24.28
CA PRO A 29 -13.69 1.95 -24.04
C PRO A 29 -14.75 3.05 -24.24
N ARG A 30 -15.97 2.66 -24.67
CA ARG A 30 -17.04 3.64 -25.00
C ARG A 30 -17.38 4.55 -23.82
N GLU A 31 -17.26 4.02 -22.62
CA GLU A 31 -17.56 4.65 -21.34
C GLU A 31 -16.57 5.79 -21.00
N ILE A 32 -15.32 5.72 -21.49
CA ILE A 32 -14.23 6.66 -21.16
C ILE A 32 -13.76 7.42 -22.41
N ARG A 33 -14.22 7.03 -23.60
CA ARG A 33 -13.81 7.59 -24.91
C ARG A 33 -13.99 9.11 -25.02
N ASN A 34 -15.06 9.63 -24.43
CA ASN A 34 -15.37 11.07 -24.49
C ASN A 34 -14.64 11.88 -23.40
N ILE A 35 -13.80 11.22 -22.59
CA ILE A 35 -13.46 11.70 -21.26
C ILE A 35 -11.95 11.77 -21.07
N MET A 36 -11.21 10.75 -21.54
CA MET A 36 -9.75 10.79 -21.58
C MET A 36 -9.26 11.26 -22.97
N PRO A 37 -8.47 12.34 -23.06
CA PRO A 37 -7.86 12.76 -24.32
C PRO A 37 -6.98 11.64 -24.93
N PRO A 38 -7.08 11.37 -26.24
CA PRO A 38 -6.24 10.38 -26.93
C PRO A 38 -4.73 10.47 -26.66
N PRO A 39 -4.09 11.65 -26.55
CA PRO A 39 -2.65 11.72 -26.26
C PRO A 39 -2.31 11.21 -24.85
N ILE A 40 -3.14 11.50 -23.85
CA ILE A 40 -2.93 11.04 -22.46
C ILE A 40 -3.06 9.53 -22.39
N PHE A 41 -4.08 8.97 -23.06
CA PHE A 41 -4.27 7.52 -23.16
C PHE A 41 -3.07 6.81 -23.79
N ARG A 42 -2.49 7.37 -24.87
CA ARG A 42 -1.31 6.78 -25.52
C ARG A 42 -0.11 6.76 -24.58
N VAL A 43 0.15 7.87 -23.89
CA VAL A 43 1.26 7.98 -22.94
C VAL A 43 1.08 7.04 -21.74
N SER A 44 -0.12 6.98 -21.14
CA SER A 44 -0.39 6.09 -20.00
C SER A 44 -0.27 4.61 -20.41
N ARG A 45 -0.69 4.26 -21.63
CA ARG A 45 -0.54 2.92 -22.21
C ARG A 45 0.94 2.54 -22.39
N GLU A 46 1.73 3.38 -23.06
CA GLU A 46 3.16 3.14 -23.31
C GLU A 46 3.96 3.03 -22.01
N TYR A 47 3.66 3.90 -21.03
CA TYR A 47 4.24 3.83 -19.70
C TYR A 47 3.88 2.52 -19.00
N THR A 48 2.62 2.11 -19.03
CA THR A 48 2.15 0.88 -18.40
C THR A 48 2.84 -0.36 -18.99
N LEU A 49 2.96 -0.45 -20.32
CA LEU A 49 3.68 -1.56 -20.98
C LEU A 49 5.14 -1.60 -20.56
N SER A 50 5.83 -0.46 -20.62
CA SER A 50 7.25 -0.34 -20.27
C SER A 50 7.51 -0.66 -18.80
N SER A 51 6.58 -0.27 -17.92
CA SER A 51 6.62 -0.56 -16.49
C SER A 51 6.41 -2.04 -16.19
N LEU A 52 5.42 -2.68 -16.84
CA LEU A 52 5.15 -4.12 -16.67
C LEU A 52 6.34 -4.98 -17.08
N ASP A 53 6.97 -4.67 -18.23
CA ASP A 53 8.17 -5.36 -18.71
C ASP A 53 9.35 -5.17 -17.75
N PHE A 54 9.57 -3.93 -17.29
CA PHE A 54 10.61 -3.63 -16.31
C PHE A 54 10.41 -4.40 -15.00
N HIS A 55 9.20 -4.43 -14.46
CA HIS A 55 8.88 -5.15 -13.23
C HIS A 55 9.09 -6.65 -13.39
N LEU A 56 8.73 -7.23 -14.54
CA LEU A 56 9.01 -8.64 -14.82
C LEU A 56 10.53 -8.91 -14.82
N ALA A 57 11.33 -8.07 -15.48
CA ALA A 57 12.78 -8.22 -15.50
C ALA A 57 13.41 -8.10 -14.09
N LYS A 58 12.98 -7.11 -13.29
CA LYS A 58 13.41 -6.95 -11.88
C LYS A 58 13.07 -8.20 -11.06
N ASN A 59 11.85 -8.72 -11.20
CA ASN A 59 11.40 -9.90 -10.46
C ASN A 59 12.16 -11.18 -10.85
N VAL A 60 12.53 -11.36 -12.12
CA VAL A 60 13.36 -12.49 -12.59
C VAL A 60 14.73 -12.45 -11.91
N VAL A 61 15.37 -11.27 -11.85
CA VAL A 61 16.65 -11.12 -11.18
C VAL A 61 16.51 -11.35 -9.67
N ALA A 62 15.46 -10.82 -9.05
CA ALA A 62 15.21 -11.01 -7.62
C ALA A 62 15.01 -12.48 -7.22
N VAL A 63 14.21 -13.26 -7.97
CA VAL A 63 14.00 -14.70 -7.68
C VAL A 63 15.25 -15.52 -7.95
N THR A 64 16.03 -15.17 -8.98
CA THR A 64 17.30 -15.82 -9.31
C THR A 64 18.34 -15.54 -8.22
N PHE A 65 18.44 -14.28 -7.78
CA PHE A 65 19.33 -13.88 -6.70
C PHE A 65 18.95 -14.55 -5.37
N SER A 66 17.66 -14.61 -5.05
CA SER A 66 17.16 -15.35 -3.87
C SER A 66 17.51 -16.84 -3.94
N SER A 67 17.34 -17.45 -5.12
CA SER A 67 17.72 -18.86 -5.37
C SER A 67 19.21 -19.07 -5.15
N PHE A 68 20.05 -18.15 -5.66
CA PHE A 68 21.48 -18.18 -5.46
C PHE A 68 21.87 -18.08 -3.99
N ILE A 69 21.26 -17.16 -3.24
CA ILE A 69 21.50 -16.99 -1.79
C ILE A 69 21.21 -18.29 -1.02
N ILE A 70 20.08 -18.93 -1.31
CA ILE A 70 19.62 -20.09 -0.52
C ILE A 70 20.33 -21.37 -0.94
N TYR A 71 20.41 -21.69 -2.23
CA TYR A 71 21.12 -22.90 -2.66
C TYR A 71 22.63 -22.82 -2.46
N GLY A 72 23.18 -21.60 -2.40
CA GLY A 72 24.59 -21.37 -2.13
C GLY A 72 24.93 -21.21 -0.66
N ASP A 73 23.96 -21.33 0.26
CA ASP A 73 24.12 -21.09 1.70
C ASP A 73 24.84 -19.77 2.02
N TYR A 74 24.61 -18.74 1.20
CA TYR A 74 25.34 -17.47 1.33
C TYR A 74 25.01 -16.75 2.64
N MET A 75 23.82 -16.94 3.20
CA MET A 75 23.48 -16.43 4.52
C MET A 75 24.42 -16.98 5.60
N ALA A 76 24.66 -18.30 5.61
CA ALA A 76 25.60 -18.93 6.53
C ALA A 76 27.06 -18.55 6.24
N LYS A 77 27.46 -18.45 4.97
CA LYS A 77 28.82 -18.01 4.60
C LYS A 77 29.11 -16.58 5.04
N ILE A 78 28.18 -15.65 4.80
CA ILE A 78 28.31 -14.26 5.29
C ILE A 78 28.34 -14.24 6.82
N TRP A 79 27.59 -15.15 7.48
CA TRP A 79 27.63 -15.27 8.95
C TRP A 79 29.01 -15.69 9.46
N THR A 80 29.60 -16.74 8.90
CA THR A 80 30.96 -17.16 9.27
C THR A 80 31.99 -16.06 9.03
N TYR A 81 31.87 -15.31 7.94
CA TYR A 81 32.71 -14.14 7.69
C TYR A 81 32.50 -13.03 8.74
N ALA A 82 31.26 -12.71 9.10
CA ALA A 82 30.94 -11.75 10.15
C ALA A 82 31.49 -12.19 11.51
N GLN A 83 31.41 -13.50 11.81
CA GLN A 83 31.97 -14.08 13.03
C GLN A 83 33.51 -13.96 13.05
N ALA A 84 34.19 -14.23 11.94
CA ALA A 84 35.63 -14.09 11.82
C ALA A 84 36.12 -12.63 11.95
N LYS A 85 35.27 -11.64 11.66
CA LYS A 85 35.55 -10.22 11.83
C LYS A 85 35.12 -9.65 13.18
N ASN A 86 34.43 -10.44 14.01
CA ASN A 86 33.99 -10.00 15.32
C ASN A 86 35.14 -10.12 16.35
N SER A 87 35.63 -8.97 16.81
CA SER A 87 36.68 -8.91 17.85
C SER A 87 36.16 -9.15 19.27
N TYR A 88 34.85 -8.99 19.52
CA TYR A 88 34.23 -9.07 20.84
C TYR A 88 33.71 -10.47 21.18
N GLY A 89 33.50 -11.33 20.17
CA GLY A 89 33.07 -12.72 20.33
C GLY A 89 31.59 -12.89 20.75
N ASP A 90 30.82 -11.82 20.83
CA ASP A 90 29.39 -11.84 21.17
C ASP A 90 28.48 -11.98 19.93
N GLU A 91 27.33 -12.62 20.09
CA GLU A 91 26.36 -12.82 19.00
C GLU A 91 25.81 -11.50 18.46
N THR A 92 25.64 -10.49 19.31
CA THR A 92 25.06 -9.20 18.93
C THR A 92 25.93 -8.49 17.89
N THR A 93 27.23 -8.36 18.14
CA THR A 93 28.16 -7.76 17.17
C THR A 93 28.21 -8.55 15.85
N THR A 94 28.26 -9.89 15.91
CA THR A 94 28.22 -10.72 14.70
C THR A 94 26.94 -10.51 13.91
N SER A 95 25.80 -10.44 14.58
CA SER A 95 24.49 -10.20 13.96
C SER A 95 24.41 -8.83 13.30
N CYS A 96 24.95 -7.79 13.94
CA CYS A 96 25.01 -6.44 13.39
C CYS A 96 25.88 -6.35 12.13
N ILE A 97 27.08 -6.95 12.16
CA ILE A 97 27.98 -7.01 10.99
C ILE A 97 27.31 -7.80 9.86
N TRP A 98 26.74 -8.96 10.19
CA TRP A 98 26.06 -9.82 9.22
C TRP A 98 24.88 -9.11 8.54
N LEU A 99 24.02 -8.44 9.32
CA LEU A 99 22.89 -7.68 8.79
C LEU A 99 23.36 -6.52 7.92
N GLY A 100 24.40 -5.80 8.33
CA GLY A 100 24.96 -4.70 7.53
C GLY A 100 25.52 -5.16 6.19
N LEU A 101 26.23 -6.29 6.17
CA LEU A 101 26.76 -6.89 4.94
C LEU A 101 25.63 -7.36 4.01
N LEU A 102 24.62 -8.04 4.56
CA LEU A 102 23.47 -8.51 3.77
C LEU A 102 22.65 -7.34 3.22
N GLY A 103 22.42 -6.30 4.02
CA GLY A 103 21.73 -5.08 3.60
C GLY A 103 22.52 -4.32 2.52
N THR A 104 23.84 -4.26 2.64
CA THR A 104 24.70 -3.66 1.60
C THR A 104 24.63 -4.44 0.29
N LEU A 105 24.71 -5.77 0.36
CA LEU A 105 24.59 -6.63 -0.82
C LEU A 105 23.25 -6.43 -1.52
N THR A 106 22.15 -6.37 -0.76
CA THR A 106 20.80 -6.16 -1.29
C THR A 106 20.68 -4.80 -1.97
N ALA A 107 21.13 -3.72 -1.31
CA ALA A 107 21.12 -2.38 -1.88
C ALA A 107 21.93 -2.28 -3.19
N LEU A 108 23.07 -2.98 -3.29
CA LEU A 108 23.87 -3.02 -4.52
C LEU A 108 23.16 -3.75 -5.67
N VAL A 109 22.40 -4.81 -5.36
CA VAL A 109 21.62 -5.56 -6.36
C VAL A 109 20.42 -4.75 -6.84
N ASP A 110 19.78 -3.98 -5.97
CA ASP A 110 18.61 -3.16 -6.31
C ASP A 110 18.98 -1.86 -7.05
N LEU A 111 20.16 -1.27 -6.76
CA LEU A 111 20.58 0.02 -7.28
C LEU A 111 20.48 0.18 -8.83
N PRO A 112 20.90 -0.79 -9.67
CA PRO A 112 20.74 -0.68 -11.13
C PRO A 112 19.27 -0.56 -11.56
N PHE A 113 18.36 -1.25 -10.87
CA PHE A 113 16.94 -1.20 -11.17
C PHE A 113 16.34 0.14 -10.76
N ASP A 114 16.74 0.68 -9.62
CA ASP A 114 16.22 1.96 -9.12
C ASP A 114 16.70 3.14 -9.98
N ILE A 115 17.96 3.06 -10.46
CA ILE A 115 18.51 3.96 -11.48
C ILE A 115 17.65 3.90 -12.75
N TYR A 116 17.40 2.71 -13.29
CA TYR A 116 16.63 2.56 -14.51
C TYR A 116 15.19 3.06 -14.33
N GLN A 117 14.52 2.65 -13.26
CA GLN A 117 13.13 3.02 -12.99
C GLN A 117 12.96 4.55 -12.91
N THR A 118 13.88 5.22 -12.22
CA THR A 118 13.75 6.65 -11.95
C THR A 118 14.33 7.50 -13.07
N LEU A 119 15.59 7.27 -13.44
CA LEU A 119 16.32 8.17 -14.34
C LEU A 119 16.10 7.86 -15.83
N VAL A 120 15.62 6.66 -16.16
CA VAL A 120 15.32 6.25 -17.55
C VAL A 120 13.82 6.16 -17.76
N LEU A 121 13.15 5.21 -17.10
CA LEU A 121 11.74 4.92 -17.32
C LEU A 121 10.85 6.12 -16.97
N LYS A 122 10.73 6.48 -15.68
CA LYS A 122 9.87 7.60 -15.27
C LYS A 122 10.23 8.92 -15.96
N ARG A 123 11.53 9.18 -16.15
CA ARG A 123 12.02 10.40 -16.79
C ARG A 123 11.62 10.50 -18.26
N SER A 124 11.65 9.39 -19.01
CA SER A 124 11.25 9.36 -20.42
C SER A 124 9.78 9.74 -20.65
N PHE A 125 8.93 9.49 -19.65
CA PHE A 125 7.51 9.87 -19.65
C PHE A 125 7.22 11.21 -18.94
N GLY A 126 8.24 11.94 -18.50
CA GLY A 126 8.08 13.22 -17.80
C GLY A 126 7.46 13.09 -16.39
N LEU A 127 7.44 11.88 -15.81
CA LEU A 127 6.84 11.59 -14.51
C LEU A 127 7.76 11.90 -13.32
N THR A 128 9.00 12.36 -13.57
CA THR A 128 9.92 12.76 -12.53
C THR A 128 10.79 13.93 -12.97
N LEU A 129 11.02 14.86 -12.04
CA LEU A 129 11.95 15.97 -12.18
C LEU A 129 13.30 15.66 -11.52
N MET A 130 13.49 14.45 -10.99
CA MET A 130 14.73 14.06 -10.32
C MET A 130 15.92 14.13 -11.28
N THR A 131 16.97 14.81 -10.85
CA THR A 131 18.26 14.83 -11.55
C THR A 131 19.16 13.70 -11.03
N PRO A 132 20.12 13.19 -11.82
CA PRO A 132 21.03 12.13 -11.36
C PRO A 132 21.78 12.51 -10.06
N LYS A 133 22.17 13.78 -9.92
CA LYS A 133 22.85 14.28 -8.72
C LYS A 133 21.98 14.20 -7.47
N ILE A 134 20.70 14.58 -7.59
CA ILE A 134 19.74 14.49 -6.49
C ILE A 134 19.48 13.01 -6.18
N PHE A 135 19.23 12.19 -7.20
CA PHE A 135 18.98 10.76 -7.04
C PHE A 135 20.10 10.04 -6.26
N PHE A 136 21.36 10.18 -6.65
CA PHE A 136 22.45 9.49 -5.94
C PHE A 136 22.67 10.02 -4.52
N LYS A 137 22.44 11.32 -4.29
CA LYS A 137 22.50 11.89 -2.95
C LYS A 137 21.42 11.28 -2.05
N ASP A 138 20.20 11.19 -2.56
CA ASP A 138 19.06 10.64 -1.84
C ASP A 138 19.26 9.15 -1.57
N GLN A 139 19.74 8.39 -2.56
CA GLN A 139 20.07 6.96 -2.40
C GLN A 139 21.14 6.71 -1.33
N ILE A 140 22.21 7.51 -1.29
CA ILE A 140 23.23 7.39 -0.24
C ILE A 140 22.62 7.71 1.14
N TYR A 141 21.80 8.75 1.23
CA TYR A 141 21.16 9.16 2.47
C TYR A 141 20.19 8.09 2.99
N GLU A 142 19.32 7.57 2.11
CA GLU A 142 18.40 6.47 2.40
C GLU A 142 19.15 5.21 2.83
N PHE A 143 20.23 4.84 2.13
CA PHE A 143 21.07 3.71 2.48
C PHE A 143 21.67 3.85 3.88
N LEU A 144 22.29 5.00 4.19
CA LEU A 144 22.92 5.24 5.49
C LEU A 144 21.90 5.20 6.63
N ILE A 145 20.75 5.84 6.45
CA ILE A 145 19.66 5.80 7.44
C ILE A 145 19.15 4.38 7.63
N SER A 146 18.92 3.65 6.53
CA SER A 146 18.45 2.26 6.57
C SER A 146 19.44 1.36 7.32
N GLN A 147 20.75 1.53 7.08
CA GLN A 147 21.79 0.79 7.79
C GLN A 147 21.81 1.11 9.28
N ILE A 148 21.82 2.40 9.64
CA ILE A 148 21.84 2.84 11.05
C ILE A 148 20.60 2.30 11.77
N LEU A 149 19.41 2.44 11.18
CA LEU A 149 18.16 1.99 11.77
C LEU A 149 18.12 0.46 11.90
N SER A 150 18.49 -0.28 10.86
CA SER A 150 18.45 -1.74 10.85
C SER A 150 19.43 -2.34 11.86
N ILE A 151 20.67 -1.83 11.93
CA ILE A 151 21.69 -2.31 12.88
C ILE A 151 21.29 -1.96 14.32
N SER A 152 20.82 -0.73 14.56
CA SER A 152 20.38 -0.30 15.90
C SER A 152 19.19 -1.12 16.38
N MET A 153 18.21 -1.35 15.50
CA MET A 153 17.04 -2.17 15.81
C MET A 153 17.43 -3.62 16.08
N ALA A 154 18.32 -4.21 15.28
CA ALA A 154 18.82 -5.57 15.51
C ALA A 154 19.51 -5.70 16.87
N ALA A 155 20.39 -4.75 17.22
CA ALA A 155 21.06 -4.73 18.52
C ALA A 155 20.05 -4.66 19.68
N ILE A 156 19.06 -3.76 19.59
CA ILE A 156 18.00 -3.62 20.61
C ILE A 156 17.22 -4.92 20.74
N ILE A 157 16.76 -5.51 19.63
CA ILE A 157 15.97 -6.74 19.65
C ILE A 157 16.75 -7.89 20.29
N ILE A 158 18.02 -8.09 19.92
CA ILE A 158 18.85 -9.18 20.46
C ILE A 158 19.04 -9.00 21.97
N VAL A 159 19.43 -7.79 22.40
CA VAL A 159 19.65 -7.48 23.83
C VAL A 159 18.36 -7.67 24.61
N VAL A 160 17.24 -7.12 24.15
CA VAL A 160 15.94 -7.27 24.84
C VAL A 160 15.51 -8.73 24.89
N LEU A 161 15.73 -9.50 23.81
CA LEU A 161 15.39 -10.93 23.80
C LEU A 161 16.25 -11.72 24.80
N GLN A 162 17.54 -11.39 24.94
CA GLN A 162 18.40 -12.03 25.96
C GLN A 162 17.85 -11.84 27.39
N TYR A 163 17.19 -10.71 27.68
CA TYR A 163 16.59 -10.45 29.00
C TYR A 163 15.18 -11.02 29.18
N THR A 164 14.32 -10.89 28.15
CA THR A 164 12.87 -11.18 28.25
C THR A 164 12.47 -12.53 27.66
N GLY A 165 13.36 -13.15 26.89
CA GLY A 165 13.12 -14.41 26.19
C GLY A 165 11.90 -14.33 25.25
N ARG A 166 11.18 -15.45 25.12
CA ARG A 166 10.00 -15.56 24.24
C ARG A 166 8.86 -14.62 24.61
N TYR A 167 8.81 -14.12 25.86
CA TYR A 167 7.78 -13.18 26.29
C TYR A 167 7.90 -11.83 25.57
N LEU A 168 9.06 -11.50 24.97
CA LEU A 168 9.22 -10.32 24.12
C LEU A 168 8.16 -10.27 23.03
N PHE A 169 8.01 -11.35 22.25
CA PHE A 169 7.12 -11.38 21.11
C PHE A 169 5.65 -11.35 21.52
N MET A 170 5.30 -11.93 22.67
CA MET A 170 3.94 -11.84 23.21
C MET A 170 3.64 -10.42 23.71
N SER A 171 4.61 -9.76 24.34
CA SER A 171 4.49 -8.38 24.80
C SER A 171 4.42 -7.41 23.61
N PHE A 172 5.22 -7.66 22.57
CA PHE A 172 5.22 -6.90 21.32
C PHE A 172 3.93 -7.11 20.53
N TRP A 173 3.42 -8.33 20.45
CA TRP A 173 2.09 -8.61 19.88
C TRP A 173 0.99 -7.81 20.58
N PHE A 174 0.97 -7.84 21.92
CA PHE A 174 -0.01 -7.10 22.70
C PHE A 174 0.12 -5.59 22.45
N PHE A 175 1.35 -5.07 22.46
CA PHE A 175 1.64 -3.69 22.11
C PHE A 175 1.14 -3.34 20.70
N CYS A 176 1.41 -4.16 19.69
CA CYS A 176 0.92 -3.93 18.32
C CYS A 176 -0.61 -3.94 18.24
N CYS A 177 -1.29 -4.83 18.97
CA CYS A 177 -2.76 -4.85 19.02
C CYS A 177 -3.33 -3.57 19.64
N VAL A 178 -2.75 -3.12 20.75
CA VAL A 178 -3.14 -1.87 21.41
C VAL A 178 -2.83 -0.69 20.51
N ALA A 179 -1.62 -0.61 19.96
CA ALA A 179 -1.19 0.47 19.07
C ALA A 179 -2.06 0.55 17.81
N LEU A 180 -2.44 -0.58 17.21
CA LEU A 180 -3.32 -0.61 16.05
C LEU A 180 -4.75 -0.17 16.41
N SER A 181 -5.26 -0.57 17.57
CA SER A 181 -6.59 -0.18 18.05
C SER A 181 -6.64 1.31 18.42
N VAL A 182 -5.58 1.82 19.03
CA VAL A 182 -5.40 3.25 19.31
C VAL A 182 -5.25 4.02 18.01
N HIS A 183 -4.43 3.53 17.08
CA HIS A 183 -4.27 4.15 15.77
C HIS A 183 -5.58 4.17 15.00
N SER A 184 -6.35 3.08 14.91
CA SER A 184 -7.60 3.07 14.15
C SER A 184 -8.65 4.03 14.71
N THR A 185 -8.69 4.20 16.04
CA THR A 185 -9.61 5.12 16.73
C THR A 185 -9.14 6.57 16.62
N LEU A 186 -7.84 6.82 16.78
CA LEU A 186 -7.24 8.16 16.69
C LEU A 186 -6.93 8.59 15.26
N ALA A 187 -6.86 7.70 14.28
CA ALA A 187 -6.54 8.02 12.89
C ALA A 187 -7.58 8.95 12.26
N SER A 188 -8.81 8.93 12.77
CA SER A 188 -9.75 9.98 12.43
C SER A 188 -9.22 11.32 12.97
N VAL A 189 -9.03 11.47 14.28
CA VAL A 189 -8.55 12.71 14.93
C VAL A 189 -7.22 13.21 14.38
N ILE A 190 -6.24 12.35 14.14
CA ILE A 190 -4.91 12.71 13.62
C ILE A 190 -5.02 13.28 12.21
N ARG A 191 -6.01 12.84 11.42
CA ARG A 191 -6.31 13.40 10.09
C ARG A 191 -7.05 14.74 10.15
N SER A 192 -7.27 15.31 11.34
CA SER A 192 -7.79 16.68 11.40
C SER A 192 -6.82 17.61 10.67
N PRO A 193 -7.28 18.41 9.70
CA PRO A 193 -6.41 19.37 9.02
C PRO A 193 -5.78 20.31 10.04
N ASN A 194 -4.53 20.70 9.78
CA ASN A 194 -3.90 21.71 10.63
C ASN A 194 -4.68 23.01 10.49
N LYS A 195 -4.76 23.81 11.56
CA LYS A 195 -5.48 25.11 11.54
C LYS A 195 -5.02 26.06 10.43
N ASN A 196 -3.82 25.87 9.89
CA ASN A 196 -3.25 26.66 8.81
C ASN A 196 -3.64 26.18 7.40
N GLU A 197 -4.23 24.99 7.27
CA GLU A 197 -4.65 24.35 6.00
C GLU A 197 -6.15 24.51 5.72
N ILE A 198 -6.93 24.89 6.75
CA ILE A 198 -8.36 25.17 6.64
C ILE A 198 -8.51 26.60 6.16
N ILE A 199 -9.12 26.80 4.99
CA ILE A 199 -9.17 28.15 4.41
C ILE A 199 -10.61 28.65 4.21
N GLN A 200 -11.65 27.80 4.04
CA GLN A 200 -13.02 28.28 3.78
C GLN A 200 -14.14 27.35 4.29
N HIS A 201 -15.32 27.93 4.56
CA HIS A 201 -16.58 27.19 4.70
C HIS A 201 -17.22 26.98 3.31
N PRO A 202 -17.91 25.84 3.06
CA PRO A 202 -18.66 25.64 1.83
C PRO A 202 -19.74 26.70 1.63
N SER A 203 -20.22 26.84 0.39
CA SER A 203 -21.40 27.67 0.10
C SER A 203 -22.57 27.28 1.00
N ASP A 204 -23.37 28.25 1.42
CA ASP A 204 -24.50 28.00 2.34
C ASP A 204 -25.46 26.94 1.79
N GLU A 205 -25.63 26.89 0.46
CA GLU A 205 -26.49 25.91 -0.21
C GLU A 205 -25.94 24.48 -0.13
N LEU A 206 -24.66 24.26 -0.48
CA LEU A 206 -24.01 22.95 -0.38
C LEU A 206 -23.94 22.48 1.08
N ARG A 207 -23.64 23.41 2.00
CA ARG A 207 -23.61 23.12 3.43
C ARG A 207 -24.95 22.61 3.93
N GLN A 208 -26.05 23.29 3.61
CA GLN A 208 -27.39 22.88 4.01
C GLN A 208 -27.76 21.50 3.44
N LYS A 209 -27.42 21.22 2.17
CA LYS A 209 -27.63 19.89 1.57
C LYS A 209 -26.86 18.80 2.33
N ILE A 210 -25.61 19.05 2.69
CA ILE A 210 -24.78 18.11 3.48
C ILE A 210 -25.35 17.91 4.89
N GLU A 211 -25.74 18.99 5.57
CA GLU A 211 -26.32 18.92 6.92
C GLU A 211 -27.64 18.14 6.91
N ASN A 212 -28.52 18.39 5.94
CA ASN A 212 -29.78 17.65 5.77
C ASN A 212 -29.52 16.16 5.52
N LEU A 213 -28.60 15.83 4.61
CA LEU A 213 -28.22 14.44 4.33
C LEU A 213 -27.68 13.73 5.57
N CYS A 214 -26.80 14.39 6.33
CA CYS A 214 -26.25 13.82 7.56
C CYS A 214 -27.34 13.60 8.62
N ASN A 215 -28.29 14.52 8.73
CA ASN A 215 -29.44 14.37 9.63
C ASN A 215 -30.34 13.20 9.23
N GLU A 216 -30.65 13.03 7.94
CA GLU A 216 -31.42 11.89 7.44
C GLU A 216 -30.74 10.55 7.74
N LEU A 217 -29.41 10.50 7.64
CA LEU A 217 -28.60 9.31 7.89
C LEU A 217 -28.23 9.11 9.37
N ASN A 218 -28.69 9.98 10.28
CA ASN A 218 -28.30 10.03 11.68
C ASN A 218 -26.77 10.05 11.89
N PHE A 219 -26.05 10.67 10.96
CA PHE A 219 -24.62 10.87 11.05
C PHE A 219 -24.33 12.00 12.05
N PRO A 220 -23.48 11.80 13.07
CA PRO A 220 -23.22 12.79 14.12
C PRO A 220 -22.28 13.89 13.63
N LEU A 221 -22.76 14.73 12.71
CA LEU A 221 -22.03 15.84 12.12
C LEU A 221 -21.85 16.99 13.12
N GLU A 222 -20.64 17.52 13.24
CA GLU A 222 -20.38 18.77 13.96
C GLU A 222 -20.05 19.92 13.01
N ARG A 223 -19.17 19.72 12.03
CA ARG A 223 -18.78 20.75 11.05
C ARG A 223 -18.49 20.17 9.67
N VAL A 224 -18.65 21.03 8.66
CA VAL A 224 -18.18 20.79 7.29
C VAL A 224 -17.09 21.82 6.96
N GLU A 225 -15.93 21.33 6.56
CA GLU A 225 -14.72 22.12 6.32
C GLU A 225 -14.17 21.88 4.91
N ILE A 226 -13.54 22.91 4.34
CA ILE A 226 -12.85 22.82 3.04
C ILE A 226 -11.34 22.97 3.24
N LEU A 227 -10.59 22.04 2.65
CA LEU A 227 -9.14 21.98 2.66
C LEU A 227 -8.60 22.42 1.30
N LEU A 228 -7.91 23.57 1.23
CA LEU A 228 -7.52 24.20 -0.05
C LEU A 228 -6.32 23.57 -0.75
N TYR A 229 -5.43 22.91 -0.02
CA TYR A 229 -4.25 22.27 -0.59
C TYR A 229 -3.82 21.09 0.25
N ASP A 230 -3.83 19.90 -0.35
CA ASP A 230 -3.09 18.76 0.17
C ASP A 230 -2.37 18.06 -0.99
N SER A 231 -1.05 18.21 -1.04
CA SER A 231 -0.18 17.55 -2.02
C SER A 231 0.04 16.07 -1.73
N SER A 232 -0.46 15.57 -0.59
CA SER A 232 -0.26 14.20 -0.12
C SER A 232 -1.48 13.28 -0.29
N MET A 233 -2.61 13.80 -0.77
CA MET A 233 -3.85 13.04 -0.91
C MET A 233 -4.05 12.53 -2.34
N ASP A 234 -4.16 11.22 -2.46
CA ASP A 234 -4.67 10.56 -3.66
C ASP A 234 -6.13 10.99 -3.94
N GLU A 235 -6.53 10.92 -5.21
CA GLU A 235 -7.86 11.22 -5.75
C GLU A 235 -9.05 10.63 -4.95
N HIS A 236 -8.84 9.47 -4.32
CA HIS A 236 -9.83 8.74 -3.54
C HIS A 236 -10.06 9.27 -2.11
N ASN A 237 -9.16 10.12 -1.61
CA ASN A 237 -9.25 10.76 -0.28
C ASN A 237 -9.72 12.21 -0.36
N SER A 238 -10.32 12.62 -1.48
CA SER A 238 -10.83 13.97 -1.71
C SER A 238 -11.99 14.35 -0.77
N ILE A 239 -12.70 13.38 -0.21
CA ILE A 239 -13.70 13.56 0.85
C ILE A 239 -13.40 12.56 1.96
N PHE A 240 -13.24 13.03 3.19
CA PHE A 240 -13.12 12.17 4.35
C PHE A 240 -13.78 12.77 5.57
N TYR A 241 -14.05 11.93 6.57
CA TYR A 241 -14.53 12.37 7.86
C TYR A 241 -13.53 12.04 8.97
N TYR A 242 -13.48 12.91 9.98
CA TYR A 242 -12.65 12.72 11.16
C TYR A 242 -13.41 13.00 12.46
N GLY A 243 -12.83 12.64 13.61
CA GLY A 243 -13.44 12.80 14.93
C GLY A 243 -13.80 11.47 15.61
N LEU A 244 -14.01 11.49 16.92
CA LEU A 244 -14.32 10.32 17.75
C LEU A 244 -15.84 10.15 17.92
N PHE A 245 -16.46 11.02 18.72
CA PHE A 245 -17.89 10.98 19.03
C PHE A 245 -18.72 11.80 18.05
N THR A 246 -18.34 13.06 17.86
CA THR A 246 -18.78 13.89 16.74
C THR A 246 -17.83 13.71 15.56
N LYS A 247 -18.35 13.89 14.36
CA LYS A 247 -17.60 13.77 13.11
C LYS A 247 -17.61 15.09 12.35
N ASN A 248 -16.46 15.46 11.83
CA ASN A 248 -16.32 16.57 10.89
C ASN A 248 -16.08 16.01 9.50
N ILE A 249 -16.73 16.60 8.50
CA ILE A 249 -16.52 16.26 7.09
C ILE A 249 -15.53 17.26 6.50
N VAL A 250 -14.52 16.75 5.81
CA VAL A 250 -13.52 17.53 5.09
C VAL A 250 -13.67 17.27 3.60
N LEU A 251 -13.80 18.35 2.84
CA LEU A 251 -13.83 18.36 1.39
C LEU A 251 -12.52 18.95 0.87
N SER A 252 -11.84 18.25 -0.02
CA SER A 252 -10.67 18.79 -0.72
C SER A 252 -11.10 19.87 -1.72
N ALA A 253 -10.30 20.92 -1.88
CA ALA A 253 -10.55 21.95 -2.87
C ALA A 253 -10.34 21.50 -4.31
N ASN A 254 -9.60 20.40 -4.51
CA ASN A 254 -9.35 19.83 -5.84
C ASN A 254 -10.63 19.29 -6.51
N ILE A 255 -11.70 19.07 -5.73
CA ILE A 255 -13.01 18.62 -6.22
C ILE A 255 -14.06 19.74 -6.23
N LEU A 256 -13.78 20.89 -5.61
CA LEU A 256 -14.72 22.00 -5.52
C LEU A 256 -14.66 22.88 -6.77
N PRO A 257 -15.78 23.51 -7.17
CA PRO A 257 -15.84 24.38 -8.34
C PRO A 257 -15.13 25.73 -8.09
N ILE A 258 -13.81 25.71 -7.90
CA ILE A 258 -12.99 26.89 -7.65
C ILE A 258 -12.31 27.28 -8.98
N PRO A 259 -12.53 28.51 -9.50
CA PRO A 259 -12.05 28.94 -10.83
C PRO A 259 -10.53 28.86 -11.09
N GLN A 260 -9.73 28.58 -10.06
CA GLN A 260 -8.27 28.56 -10.09
C GLN A 260 -7.67 27.15 -9.98
N LEU A 261 -8.49 26.10 -9.78
CA LEU A 261 -8.06 24.71 -9.68
C LEU A 261 -8.65 23.88 -10.83
N ALA A 262 -7.93 22.85 -11.25
CA ALA A 262 -8.07 22.26 -12.58
C ALA A 262 -9.34 21.41 -12.81
N HIS A 263 -10.14 21.11 -11.77
CA HIS A 263 -11.30 20.23 -11.87
C HIS A 263 -12.46 20.69 -10.99
N ASN A 264 -13.64 20.83 -11.59
CA ASN A 264 -14.84 21.32 -10.93
C ASN A 264 -15.90 20.21 -10.93
N LEU A 265 -16.08 19.48 -9.82
CA LEU A 265 -17.27 18.62 -9.68
C LEU A 265 -18.50 19.49 -9.44
N LYS A 266 -19.64 19.02 -9.95
CA LYS A 266 -20.94 19.61 -9.63
C LYS A 266 -21.34 19.26 -8.20
N GLU A 267 -22.23 20.06 -7.61
CA GLU A 267 -22.72 19.80 -6.25
C GLU A 267 -23.29 18.37 -6.09
N ASP A 268 -24.04 17.89 -7.08
CA ASP A 268 -24.62 16.53 -7.06
C ASP A 268 -23.55 15.43 -7.10
N GLU A 269 -22.42 15.67 -7.76
CA GLU A 269 -21.27 14.75 -7.81
C GLU A 269 -20.52 14.73 -6.48
N ILE A 270 -20.35 15.89 -5.84
CA ILE A 270 -19.79 16.01 -4.48
C ILE A 270 -20.68 15.27 -3.47
N LEU A 271 -22.00 15.47 -3.53
CA LEU A 271 -22.95 14.78 -2.68
C LEU A 271 -22.91 13.25 -2.91
N ALA A 272 -22.79 12.80 -4.16
CA ALA A 272 -22.67 11.37 -4.47
C ALA A 272 -21.41 10.73 -3.86
N LEU A 273 -20.25 11.41 -3.97
CA LEU A 273 -19.01 10.96 -3.35
C LEU A 273 -19.12 10.96 -1.82
N LEU A 274 -19.75 11.99 -1.24
CA LEU A 274 -19.97 12.04 0.20
C LEU A 274 -20.85 10.89 0.66
N ILE A 275 -21.94 10.60 -0.06
CA ILE A 275 -22.83 9.47 0.26
C ILE A 275 -22.07 8.15 0.22
N HIS A 276 -21.19 7.94 -0.77
CA HIS A 276 -20.33 6.77 -0.81
C HIS A 276 -19.44 6.66 0.45
N GLN A 277 -18.82 7.77 0.87
CA GLN A 277 -18.03 7.80 2.12
C GLN A 277 -18.87 7.54 3.37
N LEU A 278 -20.09 8.09 3.43
CA LEU A 278 -21.05 7.80 4.50
C LEU A 278 -21.52 6.34 4.46
N GLY A 279 -21.54 5.69 3.29
CA GLY A 279 -21.77 4.26 3.14
C GLY A 279 -20.70 3.42 3.84
N HIS A 280 -19.44 3.84 3.82
CA HIS A 280 -18.38 3.18 4.61
C HIS A 280 -18.60 3.31 6.12
N TRP A 281 -19.05 4.48 6.56
CA TRP A 281 -19.40 4.72 7.96
C TRP A 281 -20.61 3.89 8.38
N TYR A 282 -21.70 3.95 7.62
CA TYR A 282 -22.97 3.27 7.88
C TYR A 282 -22.77 1.76 8.02
N ASN A 283 -21.97 1.17 7.12
CA ASN A 283 -21.66 -0.27 7.15
C ASN A 283 -20.53 -0.65 8.12
N ASN A 284 -20.00 0.28 8.93
CA ASN A 284 -18.93 0.07 9.89
C ASN A 284 -17.67 -0.60 9.29
N HIS A 285 -17.31 -0.24 8.05
CA HIS A 285 -16.19 -0.86 7.32
C HIS A 285 -14.86 -0.74 8.08
N THR A 286 -14.59 0.41 8.71
CA THR A 286 -13.37 0.62 9.51
C THR A 286 -13.25 -0.35 10.67
N MET A 287 -14.34 -0.58 11.42
CA MET A 287 -14.34 -1.49 12.57
C MET A 287 -14.22 -2.95 12.13
N LYS A 288 -14.94 -3.34 11.07
CA LYS A 288 -14.84 -4.68 10.46
C LYS A 288 -13.40 -4.96 10.00
N LYS A 289 -12.78 -4.00 9.28
CA LYS A 289 -11.39 -4.11 8.81
C LYS A 289 -10.41 -4.23 9.97
N MET A 290 -10.55 -3.40 11.00
CA MET A 290 -9.71 -3.46 12.20
C MET A 290 -9.78 -4.83 12.87
N PHE A 291 -10.98 -5.37 13.09
CA PHE A 291 -11.16 -6.68 13.72
C PHE A 291 -10.49 -7.81 12.91
N VAL A 292 -10.67 -7.81 11.59
CA VAL A 292 -10.00 -8.77 10.70
C VAL A 292 -8.48 -8.63 10.80
N ILE A 293 -7.93 -7.41 10.76
CA ILE A 293 -6.49 -7.19 10.87
C ILE A 293 -5.95 -7.67 12.24
N LEU A 294 -6.67 -7.46 13.34
CA LEU A 294 -6.25 -7.94 14.67
C LEU A 294 -6.19 -9.48 14.74
N ILE A 295 -7.15 -10.17 14.12
CA ILE A 295 -7.14 -11.64 14.02
C ILE A 295 -5.93 -12.10 13.20
N LEU A 296 -5.73 -11.52 12.02
CA LEU A 296 -4.61 -11.86 11.14
C LEU A 296 -3.26 -11.52 11.80
N LEU A 297 -3.16 -10.42 12.53
CA LEU A 297 -1.94 -10.09 13.28
C LEU A 297 -1.66 -11.15 14.36
N SER A 298 -2.69 -11.58 15.07
CA SER A 298 -2.56 -12.61 16.11
C SER A 298 -2.14 -13.97 15.54
N MET A 299 -2.72 -14.36 14.40
CA MET A 299 -2.31 -15.56 13.67
C MET A 299 -0.87 -15.46 13.17
N TRP A 300 -0.46 -14.29 12.65
CA TRP A 300 0.91 -14.03 12.21
C TRP A 300 1.90 -14.25 13.35
N PHE A 301 1.67 -13.63 14.51
CA PHE A 301 2.54 -13.79 15.69
C PHE A 301 2.56 -15.22 16.22
N TYR A 302 1.41 -15.89 16.25
CA TYR A 302 1.33 -17.29 16.67
C TYR A 302 2.20 -18.19 15.79
N ILE A 303 2.04 -18.12 14.47
CA ILE A 303 2.85 -18.90 13.53
C ILE A 303 4.33 -18.51 13.70
N PHE A 304 4.65 -17.22 13.88
CA PHE A 304 6.02 -16.74 13.99
C PHE A 304 6.72 -17.37 15.19
N ILE A 305 6.09 -17.29 16.36
CA ILE A 305 6.61 -17.84 17.63
C ILE A 305 6.79 -19.35 17.53
N CYS A 306 5.93 -20.07 16.80
CA CYS A 306 6.05 -21.51 16.61
C CYS A 306 7.27 -21.93 15.78
N PHE A 307 7.76 -21.09 14.87
CA PHE A 307 8.79 -21.47 13.88
C PHE A 307 10.16 -20.84 14.10
N PHE A 308 10.28 -19.62 14.64
CA PHE A 308 11.56 -18.88 14.61
C PHE A 308 12.74 -19.51 15.37
N GLU A 309 12.47 -20.39 16.34
CA GLU A 309 13.50 -21.14 17.07
C GLU A 309 13.70 -22.59 16.59
N LYS A 310 12.92 -23.03 15.60
CA LYS A 310 12.97 -24.44 15.14
C LYS A 310 14.26 -24.70 14.37
N LYS A 311 15.05 -25.69 14.83
CA LYS A 311 16.33 -26.11 14.20
C LYS A 311 16.25 -26.30 12.69
N ILE A 312 15.18 -26.93 12.20
CA ILE A 312 14.96 -27.18 10.77
C ILE A 312 14.98 -25.88 9.93
N VAL A 313 14.56 -24.74 10.49
CA VAL A 313 14.57 -23.44 9.81
C VAL A 313 16.00 -22.94 9.60
N TYR A 314 16.91 -23.21 10.53
CA TYR A 314 18.32 -22.83 10.45
C TYR A 314 19.10 -23.78 9.54
N GLU A 315 18.91 -25.08 9.73
CA GLU A 315 19.57 -26.13 8.95
C GLU A 315 19.25 -26.02 7.45
N SER A 316 18.03 -25.57 7.11
CA SER A 316 17.60 -25.36 5.71
C SER A 316 18.33 -24.20 5.01
N PHE A 317 19.12 -23.40 5.73
CA PHE A 317 19.84 -22.22 5.23
C PHE A 317 21.35 -22.30 5.52
N GLY A 318 21.86 -23.50 5.80
CA GLY A 318 23.28 -23.77 6.03
C GLY A 318 23.76 -23.52 7.46
N PHE A 319 22.86 -23.23 8.40
CA PHE A 319 23.19 -23.05 9.82
C PHE A 319 23.02 -24.38 10.57
N HIS A 320 24.03 -25.25 10.51
CA HIS A 320 23.99 -26.57 11.17
C HIS A 320 24.47 -26.53 12.63
N ASP A 321 25.47 -25.70 12.92
CA ASP A 321 26.14 -25.70 14.23
C ASP A 321 25.70 -24.54 15.14
N SER A 322 24.87 -23.62 14.64
CA SER A 322 24.45 -22.43 15.37
C SER A 322 23.00 -22.06 15.08
N GLN A 323 22.35 -21.39 16.03
CA GLN A 323 20.99 -20.86 15.87
C GLN A 323 20.93 -19.37 16.25
N PRO A 324 21.56 -18.47 15.47
CA PRO A 324 21.59 -17.06 15.82
C PRO A 324 20.19 -16.46 15.73
N VAL A 325 19.76 -15.77 16.79
CA VAL A 325 18.39 -15.31 16.96
C VAL A 325 17.94 -14.45 15.76
N LEU A 326 18.76 -13.49 15.35
CA LEU A 326 18.42 -12.57 14.25
C LEU A 326 18.22 -13.31 12.93
N VAL A 327 19.04 -14.34 12.66
CA VAL A 327 18.93 -15.17 11.47
C VAL A 327 17.59 -15.91 11.46
N GLY A 328 17.20 -16.52 12.58
CA GLY A 328 15.91 -17.19 12.71
C GLY A 328 14.72 -16.27 12.52
N ILE A 329 14.78 -15.06 13.09
CA ILE A 329 13.75 -14.03 12.91
C ILE A 329 13.60 -13.69 11.43
N LEU A 330 14.69 -13.34 10.74
CA LEU A 330 14.65 -12.91 9.34
C LEU A 330 14.20 -14.03 8.41
N ILE A 331 14.76 -15.24 8.54
CA ILE A 331 14.38 -16.38 7.72
C ILE A 331 12.89 -16.70 7.90
N THR A 332 12.40 -16.64 9.13
CA THR A 332 10.99 -16.94 9.43
C THR A 332 10.08 -15.89 8.79
N ILE A 333 10.39 -14.60 8.96
CA ILE A 333 9.60 -13.51 8.37
C ILE A 333 9.62 -13.56 6.83
N GLN A 334 10.79 -13.83 6.23
CA GLN A 334 10.96 -13.75 4.78
C GLN A 334 10.46 -15.00 4.05
N TYR A 335 10.70 -16.20 4.58
CA TYR A 335 10.47 -17.44 3.85
C TYR A 335 9.38 -18.33 4.46
N VAL A 336 9.35 -18.47 5.79
CA VAL A 336 8.34 -19.32 6.46
C VAL A 336 6.96 -18.67 6.39
N MET A 337 6.90 -17.34 6.56
CA MET A 337 5.66 -16.57 6.50
C MET A 337 5.16 -16.27 5.09
N LEU A 338 5.94 -16.56 4.05
CA LEU A 338 5.58 -16.23 2.68
C LEU A 338 4.15 -16.67 2.28
N PRO A 339 3.74 -17.95 2.43
CA PRO A 339 2.39 -18.38 2.04
C PRO A 339 1.30 -17.69 2.87
N TYR A 340 1.57 -17.43 4.15
CA TYR A 340 0.65 -16.70 5.01
C TYR A 340 0.47 -15.25 4.52
N ASN A 341 1.57 -14.56 4.22
CA ASN A 341 1.55 -13.17 3.77
C ASN A 341 0.80 -13.02 2.44
N VAL A 342 1.06 -13.89 1.47
CA VAL A 342 0.36 -13.89 0.17
C VAL A 342 -1.15 -14.08 0.36
N LEU A 343 -1.56 -15.04 1.21
CA LEU A 343 -2.97 -15.28 1.51
C LEU A 343 -3.62 -14.07 2.19
N VAL A 344 -2.96 -13.49 3.19
CA VAL A 344 -3.46 -12.31 3.91
C VAL A 344 -3.67 -11.12 2.99
N VAL A 345 -2.70 -10.83 2.12
CA VAL A 345 -2.82 -9.74 1.13
C VAL A 345 -4.04 -9.97 0.24
N PHE A 346 -4.21 -11.17 -0.30
CA PHE A 346 -5.38 -11.51 -1.12
C PHE A 346 -6.72 -11.35 -0.38
N LEU A 347 -6.79 -11.80 0.88
CA LEU A 347 -7.99 -11.66 1.72
C LEU A 347 -8.32 -10.19 2.00
N LEU A 348 -7.31 -9.37 2.30
CA LEU A 348 -7.49 -7.95 2.57
C LEU A 348 -7.90 -7.18 1.31
N ILE A 349 -7.35 -7.51 0.15
CA ILE A 349 -7.78 -6.96 -1.14
C ILE A 349 -9.24 -7.32 -1.41
N SER A 350 -9.61 -8.59 -1.27
CA SER A 350 -10.97 -9.07 -1.50
C SER A 350 -11.99 -8.39 -0.57
N LEU A 351 -11.64 -8.23 0.71
CA LEU A 351 -12.46 -7.54 1.70
C LEU A 351 -12.62 -6.06 1.38
N SER A 352 -11.52 -5.38 1.01
CA SER A 352 -11.53 -3.97 0.65
C SER A 352 -12.41 -3.70 -0.58
N ARG A 353 -12.28 -4.53 -1.63
CA ARG A 353 -13.12 -4.44 -2.83
C ARG A 353 -14.60 -4.65 -2.54
N ARG A 354 -14.93 -5.60 -1.65
CA ARG A 354 -16.30 -5.82 -1.21
C ARG A 354 -16.88 -4.58 -0.51
N PHE A 355 -16.09 -3.93 0.34
CA PHE A 355 -16.52 -2.70 1.03
C PHE A 355 -16.79 -1.54 0.07
N GLU A 356 -16.02 -1.41 -1.01
CA GLU A 356 -16.29 -0.42 -2.06
C GLU A 356 -17.64 -0.68 -2.75
N PHE A 357 -17.95 -1.94 -3.11
CA PHE A 357 -19.26 -2.26 -3.69
C PHE A 357 -20.41 -2.10 -2.70
N GLU A 358 -20.22 -2.42 -1.41
CA GLU A 358 -21.22 -2.16 -0.36
C GLU A 358 -21.49 -0.65 -0.18
N ALA A 359 -20.46 0.20 -0.35
CA ALA A 359 -20.60 1.64 -0.32
C ALA A 359 -21.24 2.20 -1.61
N ASP A 360 -20.92 1.66 -2.79
CA ASP A 360 -21.59 1.99 -4.05
C ASP A 360 -23.08 1.62 -4.01
N ALA A 361 -23.41 0.43 -3.46
CA ALA A 361 -24.79 -0.02 -3.26
C ALA A 361 -25.57 0.91 -2.31
N PHE A 362 -24.91 1.47 -1.29
CA PHE A 362 -25.51 2.47 -0.42
C PHE A 362 -25.87 3.75 -1.18
N SER A 363 -24.98 4.25 -2.05
CA SER A 363 -25.26 5.41 -2.91
C SER A 363 -26.37 5.14 -3.93
N ILE A 364 -26.44 3.91 -4.48
CA ILE A 364 -27.52 3.48 -5.37
C ILE A 364 -28.86 3.52 -4.63
N GLY A 365 -28.92 3.03 -3.38
CA GLY A 365 -30.13 3.04 -2.55
C GLY A 365 -30.70 4.44 -2.29
N LEU A 366 -29.87 5.48 -2.40
CA LEU A 366 -30.25 6.89 -2.26
C LEU A 366 -30.47 7.60 -3.61
N GLY A 367 -30.49 6.87 -4.72
CA GLY A 367 -30.81 7.40 -6.05
C GLY A 367 -29.67 8.16 -6.73
N MET A 368 -28.43 8.03 -6.25
CA MET A 368 -27.28 8.84 -6.70
C MET A 368 -26.37 8.11 -7.71
N SER A 369 -26.86 7.05 -8.37
CA SER A 369 -26.06 6.20 -9.28
C SER A 369 -25.39 7.00 -10.41
N GLU A 370 -26.16 7.81 -11.14
CA GLU A 370 -25.65 8.60 -12.27
C GLU A 370 -24.68 9.71 -11.83
N SER A 371 -24.94 10.35 -10.69
CA SER A 371 -24.06 11.38 -10.14
C SER A 371 -22.74 10.78 -9.64
N LEU A 372 -22.79 9.60 -8.98
CA LEU A 372 -21.59 8.89 -8.54
C LEU A 372 -20.74 8.44 -9.72
N LYS A 373 -21.37 7.90 -10.76
CA LYS A 373 -20.69 7.49 -11.99
C LYS A 373 -19.93 8.64 -12.63
N LYS A 374 -20.54 9.82 -12.76
CA LYS A 374 -19.88 11.03 -13.27
C LYS A 374 -18.73 11.46 -12.36
N ALA A 375 -18.96 11.51 -11.05
CA ALA A 375 -17.93 11.89 -10.10
C ALA A 375 -16.69 10.97 -10.16
N LEU A 376 -16.88 9.65 -10.27
CA LEU A 376 -15.80 8.67 -10.38
C LEU A 376 -15.00 8.86 -11.68
N ILE A 377 -15.69 9.11 -12.78
CA ILE A 377 -15.07 9.36 -14.07
C ILE A 377 -14.23 10.65 -14.01
N ASP A 378 -14.82 11.75 -13.54
CA ASP A 378 -14.18 13.06 -13.54
C ASP A 378 -12.97 13.08 -12.60
N THR A 379 -13.06 12.36 -11.47
CA THR A 379 -11.94 12.16 -10.56
C THR A 379 -10.82 11.36 -11.24
N TYR A 380 -11.15 10.27 -11.96
CA TYR A 380 -10.16 9.39 -12.58
C TYR A 380 -9.32 10.06 -13.69
N ILE A 381 -9.87 11.04 -14.42
CA ILE A 381 -9.11 11.76 -15.47
C ILE A 381 -7.90 12.49 -14.88
N ALA A 382 -7.99 12.93 -13.63
CA ALA A 382 -6.91 13.66 -12.98
C ALA A 382 -5.68 12.77 -12.77
N SER A 383 -5.83 11.45 -12.68
CA SER A 383 -4.71 10.53 -12.55
C SER A 383 -4.29 10.04 -13.91
N ILE A 384 -2.99 10.13 -14.21
CA ILE A 384 -2.38 9.63 -15.46
C ILE A 384 -2.28 8.09 -15.43
N ASN A 385 -3.34 7.42 -14.98
CA ASN A 385 -3.43 5.98 -14.84
C ASN A 385 -4.01 5.36 -16.11
N PHE A 386 -3.62 4.11 -16.39
CA PHE A 386 -4.18 3.37 -17.51
C PHE A 386 -5.57 2.80 -17.13
N PRO A 387 -6.65 3.12 -17.89
CA PRO A 387 -8.04 2.87 -17.48
C PRO A 387 -8.50 1.42 -17.56
N VAL A 388 -7.77 0.55 -18.24
CA VAL A 388 -8.23 -0.82 -18.53
C VAL A 388 -7.34 -1.82 -17.80
N LEU A 389 -7.93 -2.50 -16.82
CA LEU A 389 -7.28 -3.58 -16.09
C LEU A 389 -7.84 -4.94 -16.54
N ASP A 390 -6.99 -5.96 -16.58
CA ASP A 390 -7.42 -7.36 -16.64
C ASP A 390 -8.13 -7.72 -15.33
N ASP A 391 -9.21 -8.48 -15.42
CA ASP A 391 -10.06 -8.82 -14.29
C ASP A 391 -9.30 -9.60 -13.18
N VAL A 392 -8.50 -10.58 -13.59
CA VAL A 392 -7.72 -11.39 -12.65
C VAL A 392 -6.60 -10.56 -12.04
N TYR A 393 -5.90 -9.77 -12.86
CA TYR A 393 -4.88 -8.82 -12.38
C TYR A 393 -5.46 -7.84 -11.35
N SER A 394 -6.59 -7.22 -11.67
CA SER A 394 -7.25 -6.23 -10.81
C SER A 394 -7.57 -6.80 -9.43
N LYS A 395 -8.18 -8.00 -9.39
CA LYS A 395 -8.62 -8.66 -8.16
C LYS A 395 -7.49 -9.10 -7.22
N HIS A 396 -6.27 -9.23 -7.72
CA HIS A 396 -5.12 -9.70 -6.92
C HIS A 396 -4.14 -8.58 -6.54
N ILE A 397 -4.19 -7.43 -7.21
CA ILE A 397 -3.21 -6.36 -7.04
C ILE A 397 -3.82 -5.09 -6.40
N PHE A 398 -5.08 -4.75 -6.72
CA PHE A 398 -5.68 -3.48 -6.30
C PHE A 398 -6.71 -3.65 -5.19
N TYR A 399 -6.52 -2.90 -4.10
CA TYR A 399 -7.45 -2.83 -2.97
C TYR A 399 -8.82 -2.22 -3.33
N GLN A 400 -8.88 -1.47 -4.42
CA GLN A 400 -10.11 -0.90 -4.97
C GLN A 400 -10.45 -1.55 -6.31
N PRO A 401 -11.74 -1.78 -6.60
CA PRO A 401 -12.16 -2.18 -7.94
C PRO A 401 -11.80 -1.10 -8.96
N SER A 402 -11.53 -1.51 -10.19
CA SER A 402 -11.26 -0.59 -11.29
C SER A 402 -12.46 0.32 -11.55
N LEU A 403 -12.20 1.49 -12.14
CA LEU A 403 -13.26 2.42 -12.56
C LEU A 403 -14.34 1.70 -13.38
N LEU A 404 -13.94 0.88 -14.35
CA LEU A 404 -14.87 0.16 -15.22
C LEU A 404 -15.73 -0.85 -14.45
N GLU A 405 -15.16 -1.56 -13.47
CA GLU A 405 -15.93 -2.49 -12.63
C GLU A 405 -16.98 -1.77 -11.79
N ARG A 406 -16.64 -0.60 -11.23
CA ARG A 406 -17.59 0.22 -10.47
C ARG A 406 -18.69 0.80 -11.36
N ILE A 407 -18.34 1.33 -12.53
CA ILE A 407 -19.32 1.84 -13.51
C ILE A 407 -20.28 0.72 -13.95
N GLN A 408 -19.77 -0.48 -14.23
CA GLN A 408 -20.61 -1.63 -14.59
C GLN A 408 -21.56 -1.99 -13.46
N HIS A 409 -21.09 -2.01 -12.22
CA HIS A 409 -21.94 -2.24 -11.05
C HIS A 409 -23.04 -1.18 -10.93
N LEU A 410 -22.70 0.10 -11.05
CA LEU A 410 -23.66 1.21 -11.00
C LEU A 410 -24.73 1.11 -12.10
N ASN A 411 -24.35 0.70 -13.32
CA ASN A 411 -25.28 0.52 -14.43
C ASN A 411 -26.24 -0.67 -14.26
N THR A 412 -25.94 -1.65 -13.40
CA THR A 412 -26.86 -2.78 -13.17
C THR A 412 -28.09 -2.40 -12.32
N PHE A 413 -28.05 -1.26 -11.65
CA PHE A 413 -29.10 -0.78 -10.75
C PHE A 413 -29.66 0.60 -11.13
N SER A 414 -29.22 1.17 -12.25
CA SER A 414 -29.86 2.31 -12.93
C SER A 414 -30.96 1.82 -13.86
#